data_AF-A0A9P7GVT9-F1
#
_entry.id   AF-A0A9P7GVT9-F1
#
_cell.length_a   1.000
_cell.length_b   1.000
_cell.length_c   1.000
_cell.angle_alpha   90.00
_cell.angle_beta   90.00
_cell.angle_gamma   90.00
#
_symmetry.space_group_name_H-M   'P 1'
#
loop_
_entity.id
_entity.type
_entity.pdbx_description
1 polymer ?
#
loop_
_entity_poly.entity_id
_entity_poly.type
_entity_poly.pdbx_seq_one_letter_code
_entity_poly.pdbx_strand_id
1 'polypeptide(L)'
;MQNKLFTAAALLGALASASPMSKNVKRDVITALPGSADETENKFQPALDFDGDGCYQTAAIDPDGNVNPGHGATGTPQGDCRDPHQLENSNTYSRKRCNNGFCAIMYETYYEKDQGALGTFAGGHRHDWENIVVFAQGDNVVRDGAGTHCYRFANDDDRANPENPTGSFFKAPLVGWNNWPDVGLRDKMLQNWSGGVGPKLDDEFGDSLKAAAGDGVQGFDPYADE
;
A
#
# COMPACT_ATOMS: atom_id res chain seq x y z
N MET A 1 73.72 -16.13 -40.87
CA MET A 1 73.47 -16.75 -39.55
C MET A 1 72.11 -16.28 -39.05
N GLN A 2 71.23 -17.23 -38.78
CA GLN A 2 69.88 -17.02 -38.24
C GLN A 2 69.97 -16.48 -36.80
N ASN A 3 69.03 -15.60 -36.41
CA ASN A 3 68.26 -15.71 -35.17
C ASN A 3 67.31 -14.50 -35.05
N LYS A 4 66.01 -14.71 -35.21
CA LYS A 4 65.01 -15.09 -34.20
C LYS A 4 64.16 -13.86 -33.88
N LEU A 5 63.01 -13.79 -34.56
CA LEU A 5 61.91 -12.91 -34.18
C LEU A 5 61.43 -13.31 -32.79
N PHE A 6 61.49 -12.38 -31.83
CA PHE A 6 60.77 -12.50 -30.58
C PHE A 6 59.35 -12.01 -30.79
N THR A 7 58.41 -12.95 -30.85
CA THR A 7 56.98 -12.67 -30.78
C THR A 7 56.66 -12.20 -29.37
N ALA A 8 56.36 -10.91 -29.19
CA ALA A 8 55.81 -10.40 -27.94
C ALA A 8 54.36 -10.89 -27.81
N ALA A 9 54.13 -11.87 -26.93
CA ALA A 9 52.79 -12.30 -26.56
C ALA A 9 52.14 -11.18 -25.74
N ALA A 10 51.13 -10.53 -26.30
CA ALA A 10 50.26 -9.63 -25.56
C ALA A 10 49.39 -10.46 -24.60
N LEU A 11 49.78 -10.49 -23.32
CA LEU A 11 48.90 -10.95 -22.24
C LEU A 11 47.81 -9.90 -22.05
N LEU A 12 46.65 -10.11 -22.69
CA LEU A 12 45.40 -9.48 -22.26
C LEU A 12 45.06 -10.05 -20.88
N GLY A 13 45.51 -9.38 -19.82
CA GLY A 13 44.98 -9.60 -18.48
C GLY A 13 43.51 -9.19 -18.50
N ALA A 14 42.61 -10.17 -18.38
CA ALA A 14 41.20 -9.90 -18.14
C ALA A 14 41.09 -9.13 -16.81
N LEU A 15 40.80 -7.83 -16.90
CA LEU A 15 40.28 -7.09 -15.76
C LEU A 15 38.95 -7.75 -15.39
N ALA A 16 38.97 -8.60 -14.37
CA ALA A 16 37.75 -9.04 -13.72
C ALA A 16 37.12 -7.78 -13.12
N SER A 17 36.15 -7.21 -13.84
CA SER A 17 35.25 -6.21 -13.30
C SER A 17 34.54 -6.87 -12.12
N ALA A 18 35.00 -6.58 -10.91
CA ALA A 18 34.21 -6.88 -9.73
C ALA A 18 32.95 -6.02 -9.85
N SER A 19 31.86 -6.63 -10.31
CA SER A 19 30.53 -6.06 -10.11
C SER A 19 30.43 -5.79 -8.61
N PRO A 20 30.05 -4.58 -8.17
CA PRO A 20 29.77 -4.37 -6.77
C PRO A 20 28.72 -5.41 -6.37
N MET A 21 29.09 -6.31 -5.47
CA MET A 21 28.13 -7.16 -4.78
C MET A 21 27.10 -6.20 -4.22
N SER A 22 25.85 -6.32 -4.69
CA SER A 22 24.72 -5.60 -4.13
C SER A 22 24.81 -5.77 -2.62
N LYS A 23 25.09 -4.68 -1.90
CA LYS A 23 24.97 -4.70 -0.45
C LYS A 23 23.55 -5.18 -0.20
N ASN A 24 23.38 -6.23 0.59
CA ASN A 24 22.09 -6.54 1.19
C ASN A 24 21.71 -5.32 2.03
N VAL A 25 21.10 -4.32 1.39
CA VAL A 25 20.43 -3.22 2.06
C VAL A 25 19.30 -3.91 2.78
N LYS A 26 19.45 -4.03 4.10
CA LYS A 26 18.35 -4.41 4.99
C LYS A 26 17.21 -3.46 4.62
N ARG A 27 16.14 -3.97 4.01
CA ARG A 27 15.08 -3.09 3.50
C ARG A 27 14.51 -2.29 4.67
N ASP A 28 14.17 -1.03 4.41
CA ASP A 28 13.65 -0.11 5.42
C ASP A 28 12.21 -0.51 5.77
N VAL A 29 12.08 -1.55 6.59
CA VAL A 29 10.81 -1.89 7.24
C VAL A 29 10.68 -0.96 8.44
N ILE A 30 9.76 -0.01 8.34
CA ILE A 30 9.44 0.90 9.44
C ILE A 30 8.43 0.25 10.38
N THR A 31 8.42 0.65 11.64
CA THR A 31 7.50 0.09 12.64
C THR A 31 6.10 0.62 12.42
N ALA A 32 5.10 -0.27 12.40
CA ALA A 32 3.71 0.13 12.29
C ALA A 32 3.22 0.88 13.54
N LEU A 33 2.24 1.76 13.35
CA LEU A 33 1.49 2.36 14.45
C LEU A 33 0.62 1.30 15.13
N PRO A 34 0.39 1.40 16.45
CA PRO A 34 -0.62 0.58 17.11
C PRO A 34 -2.01 0.89 16.54
N GLY A 35 -2.84 -0.15 16.39
CA GLY A 35 -4.24 0.03 15.99
C GLY A 35 -5.01 0.84 17.03
N SER A 36 -5.80 1.80 16.58
CA SER A 36 -6.52 2.76 17.42
C SER A 36 -7.92 3.10 16.93
N ALA A 37 -8.34 2.52 15.80
CA ALA A 37 -9.67 2.74 15.24
C ALA A 37 -10.79 2.32 16.19
N ASP A 38 -11.97 2.92 16.01
CA ASP A 38 -13.12 2.61 16.85
C ASP A 38 -13.82 1.30 16.47
N GLU A 39 -14.84 0.92 17.24
CA GLU A 39 -15.56 -0.34 17.04
C GLU A 39 -16.19 -0.45 15.65
N THR A 40 -16.76 0.64 15.13
CA THR A 40 -17.41 0.63 13.81
C THR A 40 -16.39 0.40 12.70
N GLU A 41 -15.26 1.12 12.76
CA GLU A 41 -14.18 0.98 11.79
C GLU A 41 -13.56 -0.43 11.83
N ASN A 42 -13.34 -1.00 13.02
CA ASN A 42 -12.82 -2.38 13.13
C ASN A 42 -13.83 -3.42 12.64
N LYS A 43 -15.12 -3.24 12.95
CA LYS A 43 -16.21 -4.15 12.57
C LYS A 43 -16.28 -4.32 11.06
N PHE A 44 -16.16 -3.22 10.33
CA PHE A 44 -16.33 -3.20 8.88
C PHE A 44 -15.02 -3.17 8.09
N GLN A 45 -13.86 -3.29 8.76
CA GLN A 45 -12.57 -3.36 8.08
C GLN A 45 -12.55 -4.54 7.10
N PRO A 46 -12.27 -4.31 5.80
CA PRO A 46 -12.04 -5.38 4.85
C PRO A 46 -10.88 -6.26 5.29
N ALA A 47 -11.01 -7.57 5.08
CA ALA A 47 -9.89 -8.49 5.17
C ALA A 47 -9.34 -8.68 3.75
N LEU A 48 -8.01 -8.63 3.59
CA LEU A 48 -7.36 -8.63 2.29
C LEU A 48 -6.61 -9.94 2.04
N ASP A 49 -6.58 -10.36 0.78
CA ASP A 49 -5.61 -11.33 0.26
C ASP A 49 -4.77 -10.64 -0.83
N PHE A 50 -3.61 -11.22 -1.18
CA PHE A 50 -2.62 -10.59 -2.04
C PHE A 50 -2.16 -11.55 -3.16
N ASP A 51 -2.78 -11.46 -4.33
CA ASP A 51 -2.69 -12.36 -5.52
C ASP A 51 -1.32 -12.40 -6.26
N GLY A 52 -0.24 -11.95 -5.62
CA GLY A 52 1.14 -12.17 -6.10
C GLY A 52 1.71 -11.17 -7.11
N ASP A 53 0.90 -10.26 -7.65
CA ASP A 53 1.24 -9.36 -8.76
C ASP A 53 1.54 -7.91 -8.36
N GLY A 54 1.61 -7.62 -7.06
CA GLY A 54 2.00 -6.33 -6.51
C GLY A 54 2.74 -6.44 -5.18
N CYS A 55 3.01 -5.30 -4.55
CA CYS A 55 3.64 -5.27 -3.23
C CYS A 55 2.69 -5.74 -2.12
N TYR A 56 3.24 -6.16 -0.98
CA TYR A 56 2.44 -6.21 0.24
C TYR A 56 2.15 -4.79 0.73
N GLN A 57 0.99 -4.64 1.37
CA GLN A 57 0.73 -3.44 2.16
C GLN A 57 1.77 -3.34 3.30
N THR A 58 2.15 -2.13 3.65
CA THR A 58 3.13 -1.85 4.72
C THR A 58 2.78 -0.54 5.43
N ALA A 59 3.44 -0.24 6.55
CA ALA A 59 3.24 1.02 7.26
C ALA A 59 3.78 2.19 6.42
N ALA A 60 2.99 3.25 6.36
CA ALA A 60 3.35 4.47 5.66
C ALA A 60 4.20 5.40 6.54
N ILE A 61 4.00 5.37 7.86
CA ILE A 61 4.73 6.19 8.84
C ILE A 61 4.92 5.41 10.14
N ASP A 62 6.02 5.66 10.84
CA ASP A 62 6.31 5.05 12.15
C ASP A 62 5.99 6.00 13.33
N PRO A 63 6.03 5.50 14.59
CA PRO A 63 5.75 6.32 15.78
C PRO A 63 6.68 7.53 15.97
N ASP A 64 7.89 7.49 15.41
CA ASP A 64 8.86 8.60 15.46
C ASP A 64 8.63 9.62 14.32
N GLY A 65 7.68 9.33 13.43
CA GLY A 65 7.33 10.15 12.27
C GLY A 65 8.25 9.94 11.08
N ASN A 66 9.05 8.89 11.02
CA ASN A 66 9.76 8.55 9.79
C ASN A 66 8.75 8.00 8.79
N VAL A 67 8.74 8.56 7.58
CA VAL A 67 7.85 8.15 6.51
C VAL A 67 8.54 7.09 5.66
N ASN A 68 7.76 6.11 5.19
CA ASN A 68 8.25 5.01 4.39
C ASN A 68 8.92 5.55 3.09
N PRO A 69 10.18 5.21 2.81
CA PRO A 69 10.89 5.73 1.63
C PRO A 69 10.37 5.15 0.29
N GLY A 70 9.51 4.14 0.35
CA GLY A 70 8.98 3.42 -0.80
C GLY A 70 10.05 2.65 -1.56
N HIS A 71 9.65 2.09 -2.70
CA HIS A 71 10.52 1.34 -3.59
C HIS A 71 10.47 1.90 -5.00
N GLY A 72 11.56 1.77 -5.75
CA GLY A 72 11.57 2.21 -7.15
C GLY A 72 10.71 1.27 -8.01
N ALA A 73 9.88 1.82 -8.90
CA ALA A 73 9.14 1.06 -9.91
C ALA A 73 10.09 0.52 -11.01
N THR A 74 10.98 -0.39 -10.59
CA THR A 74 12.00 -1.04 -11.41
C THR A 74 11.94 -2.56 -11.21
N GLY A 75 12.39 -3.30 -12.21
CA GLY A 75 12.37 -4.77 -12.16
C GLY A 75 10.96 -5.29 -12.42
N THR A 76 10.42 -6.08 -11.50
CA THR A 76 9.07 -6.66 -11.59
C THR A 76 8.11 -6.01 -10.60
N PRO A 77 6.78 -6.08 -10.83
CA PRO A 77 5.78 -5.47 -9.94
C PRO A 77 5.92 -5.87 -8.46
N GLN A 78 6.05 -7.17 -8.21
CA GLN A 78 6.25 -7.77 -6.89
C GLN A 78 7.70 -7.76 -6.38
N GLY A 79 8.65 -7.38 -7.25
CA GLY A 79 10.07 -7.50 -6.99
C GLY A 79 10.48 -6.61 -5.83
N ASP A 80 11.19 -7.18 -4.87
CA ASP A 80 11.71 -6.48 -3.69
C ASP A 80 10.64 -5.69 -2.92
N CYS A 81 9.40 -6.20 -2.84
CA CYS A 81 8.33 -5.59 -2.03
C CYS A 81 7.30 -6.60 -1.45
N ARG A 82 7.70 -7.87 -1.31
CA ARG A 82 6.86 -8.95 -0.75
C ARG A 82 7.58 -9.79 0.32
N ASP A 83 8.43 -9.18 1.14
CA ASP A 83 8.95 -9.85 2.33
C ASP A 83 7.87 -9.87 3.43
N PRO A 84 7.72 -10.98 4.19
CA PRO A 84 6.74 -11.06 5.28
C PRO A 84 6.82 -9.90 6.27
N HIS A 85 8.01 -9.38 6.53
CA HIS A 85 8.21 -8.26 7.45
C HIS A 85 7.50 -6.96 7.04
N GLN A 86 7.26 -6.71 5.74
CA GLN A 86 6.45 -5.56 5.34
C GLN A 86 4.99 -5.76 5.76
N LEU A 87 4.44 -6.95 5.54
CA LEU A 87 3.07 -7.26 5.93
C LEU A 87 2.90 -7.29 7.46
N GLU A 88 3.88 -7.84 8.18
CA GLU A 88 3.91 -7.83 9.66
C GLU A 88 3.98 -6.42 10.25
N ASN A 89 4.60 -5.47 9.53
CA ASN A 89 4.68 -4.06 9.92
C ASN A 89 3.79 -3.20 9.02
N SER A 90 2.55 -3.63 8.80
CA SER A 90 1.57 -2.89 8.02
C SER A 90 0.56 -2.15 8.88
N ASN A 91 -0.04 -1.10 8.31
CA ASN A 91 -1.22 -0.44 8.86
C ASN A 91 -2.30 -0.35 7.79
N THR A 92 -3.55 -0.35 8.23
CA THR A 92 -4.66 0.24 7.48
C THR A 92 -5.00 1.55 8.17
N TYR A 93 -5.33 2.58 7.41
CA TYR A 93 -5.77 3.87 7.93
C TYR A 93 -7.25 4.07 7.57
N SER A 94 -8.03 4.70 8.45
CA SER A 94 -9.44 4.94 8.16
C SER A 94 -9.90 6.33 8.53
N ARG A 95 -10.93 6.78 7.81
CA ARG A 95 -11.77 7.91 8.19
C ARG A 95 -13.21 7.54 7.88
N LYS A 96 -14.12 7.86 8.80
CA LYS A 96 -15.55 7.61 8.62
C LYS A 96 -16.38 8.89 8.69
N ARG A 97 -17.56 8.81 8.09
CA ARG A 97 -18.63 9.81 8.16
C ARG A 97 -19.96 9.09 8.33
N CYS A 98 -20.73 9.47 9.34
CA CYS A 98 -22.02 8.87 9.60
C CYS A 98 -23.10 9.93 9.58
N ASN A 99 -24.18 9.70 8.83
CA ASN A 99 -25.38 10.51 8.80
C ASN A 99 -26.56 9.75 8.16
N ASN A 100 -27.78 10.18 8.49
CA ASN A 100 -29.03 9.64 7.95
C ASN A 100 -29.13 8.10 8.11
N GLY A 101 -28.58 7.58 9.22
CA GLY A 101 -28.56 6.14 9.51
C GLY A 101 -27.53 5.33 8.72
N PHE A 102 -26.67 5.99 7.92
CA PHE A 102 -25.54 5.35 7.24
C PHE A 102 -24.22 5.72 7.92
N CYS A 103 -23.23 4.84 7.79
CA CYS A 103 -21.82 5.13 8.05
C CYS A 103 -21.01 4.75 6.82
N ALA A 104 -20.39 5.73 6.18
CA ALA A 104 -19.39 5.52 5.15
C ALA A 104 -18.00 5.50 5.79
N ILE A 105 -17.24 4.44 5.59
CA ILE A 105 -15.93 4.22 6.19
C ILE A 105 -14.94 3.99 5.06
N MET A 106 -14.01 4.92 4.87
CA MET A 106 -12.92 4.76 3.94
C MET A 106 -11.75 4.10 4.63
N TYR A 107 -11.23 3.05 4.04
CA TYR A 107 -9.99 2.38 4.43
C TYR A 107 -8.95 2.67 3.36
N GLU A 108 -7.79 3.13 3.77
CA GLU A 108 -6.62 3.42 2.94
C GLU A 108 -5.48 2.50 3.35
N THR A 109 -4.79 1.93 2.37
CA THR A 109 -3.58 1.15 2.58
C THR A 109 -2.46 1.68 1.70
N TYR A 110 -1.22 1.47 2.15
CA TYR A 110 -0.03 1.97 1.49
C TYR A 110 0.83 0.82 0.97
N TYR A 111 1.34 1.00 -0.24
CA TYR A 111 2.27 0.09 -0.91
C TYR A 111 3.53 0.85 -1.33
N GLU A 112 4.68 0.17 -1.32
CA GLU A 112 5.97 0.85 -1.58
C GLU A 112 6.12 1.33 -3.03
N LYS A 113 5.38 0.74 -3.97
CA LYS A 113 5.29 1.10 -5.39
C LYS A 113 4.03 0.51 -6.03
N ASP A 114 3.64 1.09 -7.15
CA ASP A 114 2.78 0.46 -8.16
C ASP A 114 3.57 0.33 -9.47
N GLN A 115 3.42 -0.81 -10.15
CA GLN A 115 4.06 -1.07 -11.43
C GLN A 115 3.23 -2.08 -12.23
N GLY A 116 2.60 -1.63 -13.31
CA GLY A 116 1.72 -2.47 -14.12
C GLY A 116 2.41 -3.37 -15.16
N ALA A 117 3.72 -3.23 -15.39
CA ALA A 117 4.43 -4.00 -16.43
C ALA A 117 5.87 -4.37 -16.07
N LEU A 118 6.27 -5.58 -16.48
CA LEU A 118 7.59 -6.17 -16.26
C LEU A 118 8.66 -5.39 -17.03
N GLY A 119 9.65 -4.82 -16.31
CA GLY A 119 10.84 -4.22 -16.92
C GLY A 119 10.70 -2.83 -17.54
N THR A 120 9.60 -2.09 -17.32
CA THR A 120 9.41 -0.74 -17.89
C THR A 120 9.18 0.34 -16.83
N PHE A 121 9.88 1.48 -16.95
CA PHE A 121 9.53 2.73 -16.25
C PHE A 121 8.24 3.38 -16.80
N ALA A 122 7.83 2.98 -18.00
CA ALA A 122 6.56 3.38 -18.59
C ALA A 122 5.45 2.53 -17.97
N GLY A 123 4.84 3.03 -16.89
CA GLY A 123 3.68 2.39 -16.24
C GLY A 123 3.82 2.05 -14.76
N GLY A 124 4.70 2.72 -14.01
CA GLY A 124 4.76 2.57 -12.56
C GLY A 124 5.31 3.79 -11.84
N HIS A 125 5.07 3.85 -10.53
CA HIS A 125 5.54 4.91 -9.65
C HIS A 125 5.99 4.37 -8.28
N ARG A 126 6.88 5.12 -7.64
CA ARG A 126 7.22 4.91 -6.23
C ARG A 126 6.04 5.39 -5.39
N HIS A 127 5.76 4.67 -4.31
CA HIS A 127 4.59 4.84 -3.45
C HIS A 127 3.32 4.47 -4.19
N ASP A 128 2.37 3.94 -3.45
CA ASP A 128 1.00 3.78 -3.91
C ASP A 128 0.05 3.77 -2.70
N TRP A 129 -1.15 4.29 -2.92
CA TRP A 129 -2.19 4.44 -1.92
C TRP A 129 -3.51 4.00 -2.52
N GLU A 130 -4.13 3.01 -1.89
CA GLU A 130 -5.36 2.41 -2.39
C GLU A 130 -6.45 2.41 -1.33
N ASN A 131 -7.69 2.65 -1.77
CA ASN A 131 -8.84 2.70 -0.87
C ASN A 131 -10.07 1.91 -1.28
N ILE A 132 -10.81 1.54 -0.23
CA ILE A 132 -12.15 0.98 -0.28
C ILE A 132 -13.03 1.82 0.63
N VAL A 133 -14.19 2.25 0.12
CA VAL A 133 -15.24 2.83 0.95
C VAL A 133 -16.29 1.76 1.24
N VAL A 134 -16.55 1.49 2.52
CA VAL A 134 -17.62 0.61 2.98
C VAL A 134 -18.77 1.46 3.50
N PHE A 135 -19.95 1.30 2.91
CA PHE A 135 -21.19 1.89 3.40
C PHE A 135 -21.95 0.87 4.23
N ALA A 136 -22.15 1.19 5.51
CA ALA A 136 -22.90 0.39 6.45
C ALA A 136 -24.20 1.08 6.87
N GLN A 137 -25.24 0.29 7.13
CA GLN A 137 -26.48 0.73 7.76
C GLN A 137 -26.80 -0.22 8.92
N GLY A 138 -26.66 0.28 10.15
CA GLY A 138 -26.65 -0.56 11.35
C GLY A 138 -25.51 -1.58 11.28
N ASP A 139 -25.85 -2.87 11.28
CA ASP A 139 -24.89 -3.96 11.28
C ASP A 139 -24.58 -4.53 9.89
N ASN A 140 -25.22 -4.00 8.84
CA ASN A 140 -25.13 -4.54 7.50
C ASN A 140 -24.28 -3.65 6.60
N VAL A 141 -23.41 -4.26 5.81
CA VAL A 141 -22.81 -3.61 4.63
C VAL A 141 -23.88 -3.54 3.55
N VAL A 142 -24.17 -2.33 3.06
CA VAL A 142 -25.18 -2.08 2.02
C VAL A 142 -24.56 -1.79 0.66
N ARG A 143 -23.31 -1.30 0.66
CA ARG A 143 -22.52 -1.04 -0.54
C ARG A 143 -21.05 -0.96 -0.15
N ASP A 144 -20.20 -1.28 -1.09
CA ASP A 144 -18.80 -0.87 -1.15
C ASP A 144 -18.55 -0.09 -2.45
N GLY A 145 -17.53 0.76 -2.42
CA GLY A 145 -17.01 1.43 -3.60
C GLY A 145 -15.49 1.38 -3.57
N ALA A 146 -14.89 0.67 -4.52
CA ALA A 146 -13.46 0.72 -4.75
C ALA A 146 -13.14 1.93 -5.62
N GLY A 147 -12.23 2.79 -5.15
CA GLY A 147 -11.64 3.84 -5.97
C GLY A 147 -10.46 3.35 -6.82
N THR A 148 -10.25 2.04 -6.88
CA THR A 148 -8.98 1.42 -7.27
C THR A 148 -9.14 0.22 -8.20
N HIS A 149 -8.10 -0.02 -8.96
CA HIS A 149 -7.90 -1.18 -9.82
C HIS A 149 -7.23 -2.37 -9.09
N CYS A 150 -6.72 -2.15 -7.87
CA CYS A 150 -6.01 -3.15 -7.07
C CYS A 150 -6.93 -4.02 -6.20
N TYR A 151 -8.22 -3.67 -6.07
CA TYR A 151 -9.17 -4.45 -5.28
C TYR A 151 -10.31 -5.02 -6.12
N ARG A 152 -10.64 -6.27 -5.79
CA ARG A 152 -11.86 -6.95 -6.21
C ARG A 152 -12.39 -7.78 -5.04
N PHE A 153 -13.67 -8.11 -5.07
CA PHE A 153 -14.18 -9.11 -4.14
C PHE A 153 -13.54 -10.47 -4.39
N ALA A 154 -13.21 -11.14 -3.30
CA ALA A 154 -12.78 -12.52 -3.33
C ALA A 154 -13.88 -13.42 -3.89
N ASN A 155 -13.49 -14.34 -4.77
CA ASN A 155 -14.29 -15.44 -5.28
C ASN A 155 -14.12 -16.68 -4.35
N ASP A 156 -14.68 -17.82 -4.73
CA ASP A 156 -14.61 -19.05 -3.92
C ASP A 156 -13.19 -19.63 -3.83
N ASP A 157 -12.38 -19.45 -4.87
CA ASP A 157 -10.99 -19.92 -4.92
C ASP A 157 -10.09 -19.10 -4.00
N ASP A 158 -10.18 -17.77 -4.04
CA ASP A 158 -9.42 -16.89 -3.14
C ASP A 158 -9.75 -17.20 -1.66
N ARG A 159 -11.02 -17.53 -1.36
CA ARG A 159 -11.46 -17.97 -0.03
C ARG A 159 -10.88 -19.31 0.39
N ALA A 160 -10.72 -20.23 -0.56
CA ALA A 160 -10.20 -21.56 -0.30
C ALA A 160 -8.66 -21.59 -0.23
N ASN A 161 -8.01 -20.70 -0.97
CA ASN A 161 -6.57 -20.72 -1.22
C ASN A 161 -5.93 -19.32 -1.06
N PRO A 162 -5.91 -18.72 0.14
CA PRO A 162 -5.25 -17.43 0.34
C PRO A 162 -3.77 -17.49 -0.06
N GLU A 163 -3.34 -16.57 -0.92
CA GLU A 163 -2.02 -16.63 -1.57
C GLU A 163 -0.91 -15.94 -0.78
N ASN A 164 -1.28 -15.15 0.23
CA ASN A 164 -0.33 -14.43 1.07
C ASN A 164 0.35 -15.35 2.12
N PRO A 165 1.48 -14.92 2.72
CA PRO A 165 2.31 -15.77 3.59
C PRO A 165 1.62 -16.21 4.88
N THR A 166 0.51 -15.56 5.25
CA THR A 166 -0.26 -15.94 6.44
C THR A 166 -1.19 -17.13 6.19
N GLY A 167 -1.45 -17.48 4.92
CA GLY A 167 -2.39 -18.54 4.55
C GLY A 167 -3.82 -18.24 4.99
N SER A 168 -4.17 -16.98 5.17
CA SER A 168 -5.48 -16.50 5.63
C SER A 168 -5.72 -15.07 5.13
N PHE A 169 -6.98 -14.64 5.10
CA PHE A 169 -7.29 -13.23 4.88
C PHE A 169 -6.70 -12.38 6.01
N PHE A 170 -6.06 -11.28 5.65
CA PHE A 170 -5.26 -10.48 6.55
C PHE A 170 -5.96 -9.16 6.90
N LYS A 171 -5.90 -8.77 8.18
CA LYS A 171 -6.29 -7.43 8.66
C LYS A 171 -5.09 -6.81 9.37
N ALA A 172 -4.63 -5.66 8.86
CA ALA A 172 -3.60 -4.89 9.54
C ALA A 172 -4.18 -4.18 10.77
N PRO A 173 -3.35 -3.83 11.78
CA PRO A 173 -3.72 -2.86 12.79
C PRO A 173 -4.28 -1.58 12.15
N LEU A 174 -5.51 -1.23 12.54
CA LEU A 174 -6.28 -0.14 11.94
C LEU A 174 -6.14 1.16 12.74
N VAL A 175 -5.72 2.24 12.09
CA VAL A 175 -5.56 3.58 12.69
C VAL A 175 -6.70 4.48 12.22
N GLY A 176 -7.64 4.77 13.12
CA GLY A 176 -8.82 5.58 12.81
C GLY A 176 -8.54 7.08 12.95
N TRP A 177 -9.10 7.89 12.05
CA TRP A 177 -8.87 9.34 11.93
C TRP A 177 -8.96 10.12 13.24
N ASN A 178 -9.93 9.74 14.09
CA ASN A 178 -10.21 10.43 15.36
C ASN A 178 -9.29 9.97 16.51
N ASN A 179 -8.58 8.87 16.34
CA ASN A 179 -7.81 8.21 17.40
C ASN A 179 -6.34 8.04 17.00
N TRP A 180 -5.80 8.94 16.17
CA TRP A 180 -4.38 8.96 15.89
C TRP A 180 -3.58 9.17 17.18
N PRO A 181 -2.42 8.50 17.37
CA PRO A 181 -1.58 8.69 18.56
C PRO A 181 -1.16 10.15 18.77
N ASP A 182 -0.93 10.86 17.66
CA ASP A 182 -0.60 12.27 17.63
C ASP A 182 -1.15 12.91 16.33
N VAL A 183 -1.72 14.10 16.44
CA VAL A 183 -2.29 14.82 15.28
C VAL A 183 -1.18 15.33 14.35
N GLY A 184 -0.05 15.76 14.89
CA GLY A 184 1.10 16.17 14.07
C GLY A 184 1.67 15.01 13.27
N LEU A 185 1.64 13.79 13.82
CA LEU A 185 2.01 12.57 13.13
C LEU A 185 1.05 12.24 11.98
N ARG A 186 -0.26 12.37 12.20
CA ARG A 186 -1.28 12.24 11.14
C ARG A 186 -1.02 13.24 10.02
N ASP A 187 -0.88 14.51 10.37
CA ASP A 187 -0.73 15.59 9.39
C ASP A 187 0.58 15.42 8.59
N LYS A 188 1.66 14.97 9.25
CA LYS A 188 2.91 14.60 8.58
C LYS A 188 2.73 13.45 7.59
N MET A 189 1.96 12.42 7.95
CA MET A 189 1.67 11.30 7.05
C MET A 189 0.93 11.79 5.82
N LEU A 190 -0.15 12.57 5.97
CA LEU A 190 -0.98 13.03 4.85
C LEU A 190 -0.19 13.95 3.89
N GLN A 191 0.67 14.83 4.43
CA GLN A 191 1.39 15.85 3.65
C GLN A 191 2.70 15.37 3.01
N ASN A 192 3.13 14.13 3.25
CA ASN A 192 4.43 13.66 2.76
C ASN A 192 4.44 13.33 1.26
N TRP A 193 3.28 13.09 0.67
CA TRP A 193 3.19 12.52 -0.67
C TRP A 193 3.08 13.58 -1.76
N SER A 194 3.47 13.22 -2.98
CA SER A 194 3.49 14.15 -4.12
C SER A 194 3.25 13.41 -5.43
N GLY A 195 3.01 14.15 -6.52
CA GLY A 195 2.76 13.55 -7.83
C GLY A 195 1.38 12.90 -7.97
N GLY A 196 0.43 13.24 -7.09
CA GLY A 196 -0.94 12.69 -7.11
C GLY A 196 -1.08 11.31 -6.46
N VAL A 197 -0.03 10.81 -5.81
CA VAL A 197 -0.01 9.53 -5.09
C VAL A 197 -0.12 9.84 -3.61
N GLY A 198 -1.30 9.74 -3.00
CA GLY A 198 -1.52 10.06 -1.59
C GLY A 198 -2.86 9.51 -1.09
N PRO A 199 -3.03 9.36 0.23
CA PRO A 199 -4.29 8.89 0.80
C PRO A 199 -5.36 9.97 0.67
N LYS A 200 -6.61 9.58 0.42
CA LYS A 200 -7.74 10.51 0.23
C LYS A 200 -8.52 10.74 1.53
N LEU A 201 -7.82 10.71 2.67
CA LEU A 201 -8.43 10.91 3.99
C LEU A 201 -8.53 12.38 4.40
N ASP A 202 -7.98 13.30 3.62
CA ASP A 202 -7.86 14.74 3.86
C ASP A 202 -9.02 15.55 3.24
N ASP A 203 -8.74 16.53 2.38
CA ASP A 203 -9.76 17.34 1.71
C ASP A 203 -10.44 16.60 0.55
N GLU A 204 -9.81 15.56 0.00
CA GLU A 204 -10.44 14.65 -0.95
C GLU A 204 -11.47 13.69 -0.33
N PHE A 205 -11.53 13.59 1.00
CA PHE A 205 -12.36 12.58 1.68
C PHE A 205 -13.84 12.66 1.29
N GLY A 206 -14.44 13.86 1.36
CA GLY A 206 -15.86 14.03 1.04
C GLY A 206 -16.17 13.72 -0.43
N ASP A 207 -15.33 14.19 -1.34
CA ASP A 207 -15.50 13.94 -2.78
C ASP A 207 -15.33 12.46 -3.12
N SER A 208 -14.40 11.78 -2.45
CA SER A 208 -14.18 10.35 -2.60
C SER A 208 -15.36 9.54 -2.05
N LEU A 209 -15.95 9.92 -0.91
CA LEU A 209 -17.18 9.31 -0.41
C LEU A 209 -18.36 9.52 -1.38
N LYS A 210 -18.50 10.72 -1.95
CA LYS A 210 -19.54 11.02 -2.94
C LYS A 210 -19.39 10.15 -4.19
N ALA A 211 -18.18 10.03 -4.71
CA ALA A 211 -17.89 9.20 -5.87
C ALA A 211 -18.20 7.72 -5.60
N ALA A 212 -17.82 7.21 -4.42
CA ALA A 212 -18.09 5.83 -4.03
C ALA A 212 -19.59 5.56 -3.78
N ALA A 213 -20.31 6.51 -3.21
CA ALA A 213 -21.75 6.39 -2.95
C ALA A 213 -22.54 6.27 -4.25
N GLY A 214 -22.26 7.16 -5.22
CA GLY A 214 -23.04 7.30 -6.45
C GLY A 214 -24.55 7.37 -6.15
N ASP A 215 -25.35 6.71 -6.98
CA ASP A 215 -26.82 6.65 -6.79
C ASP A 215 -27.28 5.53 -5.84
N GLY A 216 -26.36 4.75 -5.27
CA GLY A 216 -26.71 3.54 -4.53
C GLY A 216 -26.81 3.68 -3.01
N VAL A 217 -26.50 4.85 -2.45
CA VAL A 217 -26.65 5.15 -1.02
C VAL A 217 -27.49 6.43 -0.87
N GLN A 218 -28.74 6.34 -1.29
CA GLN A 218 -29.64 7.50 -1.29
C GLN A 218 -29.89 8.00 0.13
N GLY A 219 -29.71 9.31 0.33
CA GLY A 219 -29.90 9.98 1.62
C GLY A 219 -28.63 10.13 2.45
N PHE A 220 -27.52 9.51 2.08
CA PHE A 220 -26.22 9.80 2.69
C PHE A 220 -25.66 11.14 2.18
N ASP A 221 -25.26 12.02 3.11
CA ASP A 221 -24.55 13.26 2.80
C ASP A 221 -23.03 13.04 2.94
N PRO A 222 -22.25 13.04 1.85
CA PRO A 222 -20.83 12.79 1.91
C PRO A 222 -20.04 13.94 2.52
N TYR A 223 -20.65 15.05 2.98
CA TYR A 223 -19.99 16.22 3.57
C TYR A 223 -20.47 16.60 4.98
N ALA A 224 -21.42 15.85 5.55
CA ALA A 224 -21.95 16.11 6.89
C ALA A 224 -21.77 14.91 7.82
N ASP A 225 -21.54 15.17 9.10
CA ASP A 225 -21.70 14.18 10.17
C ASP A 225 -23.05 14.43 10.87
N GLU A 226 -23.60 13.44 11.57
CA GLU A 226 -24.78 13.60 12.46
C GLU A 226 -24.61 14.74 13.50
#